data_AF-A0A2E9SVY0-F1
#
_entry.id   AF-A0A2E9SVY0-F1
#
_cell.length_a   1.000
_cell.length_b   1.000
_cell.length_c   1.000
_cell.angle_alpha   90.00
_cell.angle_beta   90.00
_cell.angle_gamma   90.00
#
_symmetry.space_group_name_H-M   'P 1'
#
loop_
_entity.id
_entity.type
_entity.pdbx_description
1 polymer ?
#
loop_
_entity_poly.entity_id
_entity_poly.type
_entity_poly.pdbx_seq_one_letter_code
_entity_poly.pdbx_strand_id
1 'polypeptide(L)'
;MEVKIAELINFAEKLLLASIALLAIVATGQEVIKIIENQSVGLADLLLLFIYTEVLGMIGIFFVSKRIPITLPIFIAITAITRLIILQGKDMDMISLVYEASAILILALAVLAVRYRPKNHYSYQTDD
;
A
#
# COMPACT_ATOMS: atom_id res chain seq x y z
N MET A 1 5.96 -28.51 20.32
CA MET A 1 5.06 -27.43 20.78
C MET A 1 5.19 -26.20 19.86
N GLU A 2 6.41 -25.83 19.45
CA GLU A 2 6.68 -24.71 18.54
C GLU A 2 5.99 -24.82 17.15
N VAL A 3 5.90 -26.02 16.57
CA VAL A 3 5.24 -26.25 15.27
C VAL A 3 3.75 -25.89 15.31
N LYS A 4 3.05 -26.17 16.42
CA LYS A 4 1.62 -25.82 16.59
C LYS A 4 1.40 -24.31 16.67
N ILE A 5 2.34 -23.56 17.25
CA ILE A 5 2.25 -22.10 17.36
C ILE A 5 2.44 -21.46 15.99
N ALA A 6 3.42 -21.93 15.20
CA ALA A 6 3.65 -21.44 13.85
C ALA A 6 2.46 -21.69 12.91
N GLU A 7 1.80 -22.85 13.01
CA GLU A 7 0.59 -23.14 12.24
C GLU A 7 -0.59 -22.23 12.64
N LEU A 8 -0.76 -21.97 13.94
CA LEU A 8 -1.80 -21.06 14.43
C LEU A 8 -1.59 -19.62 13.92
N ILE A 9 -0.35 -19.14 13.93
CA ILE A 9 0.00 -17.81 13.41
C ILE A 9 -0.29 -17.73 11.91
N ASN A 10 0.11 -18.74 11.13
CA ASN A 10 -0.18 -18.78 9.68
C ASN A 10 -1.69 -18.81 9.40
N PHE A 11 -2.47 -19.52 10.22
CA PHE A 11 -3.92 -19.56 10.08
C PHE A 11 -4.55 -18.20 10.40
N ALA A 12 -4.13 -17.58 11.51
CA ALA A 12 -4.58 -16.25 11.90
C ALA A 12 -4.23 -15.18 10.85
N GLU A 13 -3.02 -15.21 10.30
CA GLU A 13 -2.59 -14.32 9.22
C GLU A 13 -3.51 -14.42 8.01
N LYS A 14 -3.75 -15.65 7.50
CA LYS A 14 -4.67 -15.88 6.39
C LYS A 14 -6.09 -15.38 6.67
N LEU A 15 -6.59 -15.59 7.89
CA LEU A 15 -7.90 -15.12 8.32
C LEU A 15 -8.00 -13.59 8.29
N LEU A 16 -6.98 -12.91 8.83
CA LEU A 16 -6.92 -11.44 8.85
C LEU A 16 -6.89 -10.89 7.42
N LEU A 17 -6.10 -11.48 6.53
CA LEU A 17 -6.01 -11.01 5.15
C LEU A 17 -7.29 -11.25 4.35
N ALA A 18 -7.91 -12.41 4.55
CA ALA A 18 -9.21 -12.70 3.96
C ALA A 18 -10.27 -11.70 4.46
N SER A 19 -10.23 -11.34 5.74
CA SER A 19 -11.12 -10.33 6.31
C SER A 19 -10.87 -8.94 5.71
N ILE A 20 -9.62 -8.49 5.61
CA ILE A 20 -9.29 -7.18 5.01
C ILE A 20 -9.71 -7.14 3.53
N ALA A 21 -9.45 -8.20 2.77
CA ALA A 21 -9.87 -8.29 1.37
C ALA A 21 -11.40 -8.20 1.23
N LEU A 22 -12.15 -8.93 2.06
CA LEU A 22 -13.60 -8.90 2.07
C LEU A 22 -14.13 -7.51 2.41
N LEU A 23 -13.58 -6.88 3.46
CA LEU A 23 -13.94 -5.52 3.87
C LEU A 23 -13.65 -4.50 2.77
N ALA A 24 -12.51 -4.62 2.08
CA ALA A 24 -12.16 -3.74 0.97
C ALA A 24 -13.14 -3.87 -0.21
N ILE A 25 -13.57 -5.10 -0.54
CA ILE A 25 -14.60 -5.33 -1.58
C ILE A 25 -15.93 -4.70 -1.16
N VAL A 26 -16.37 -4.91 0.09
CA VAL A 26 -17.62 -4.32 0.61
C VAL A 26 -17.54 -2.79 0.59
N ALA A 27 -16.44 -2.20 1.06
CA ALA A 27 -16.23 -0.76 1.05
C ALA A 27 -16.23 -0.18 -0.37
N THR A 28 -15.57 -0.86 -1.32
CA THR A 28 -15.59 -0.47 -2.74
C THR A 28 -17.01 -0.50 -3.29
N GLY A 29 -17.79 -1.55 -2.99
CA GLY A 29 -19.18 -1.65 -3.41
C GLY A 29 -20.07 -0.53 -2.84
N GLN A 30 -19.90 -0.19 -1.55
CA GLN A 30 -20.60 0.93 -0.92
C GLN A 30 -20.28 2.26 -1.61
N GLU A 31 -19.02 2.48 -1.95
CA GLU A 31 -18.61 3.72 -2.63
C GLU A 31 -19.18 3.79 -4.05
N VAL A 32 -19.18 2.67 -4.79
CA VAL A 32 -19.82 2.60 -6.12
C VAL A 32 -21.31 2.92 -6.04
N ILE A 33 -22.02 2.40 -5.03
CA ILE A 33 -23.45 2.72 -4.84
C ILE A 33 -23.64 4.22 -4.60
N LYS A 34 -22.85 4.85 -3.73
CA LYS A 34 -22.91 6.31 -3.51
C LYS A 34 -22.66 7.12 -4.78
N ILE A 35 -21.69 6.72 -5.60
CA ILE A 35 -21.39 7.39 -6.87
C ILE A 35 -22.60 7.32 -7.81
N ILE A 36 -23.26 6.16 -7.87
CA ILE A 36 -24.47 5.96 -8.67
C ILE A 36 -25.63 6.81 -8.14
N GLU A 37 -25.83 6.86 -6.81
CA GLU A 37 -26.86 7.68 -6.17
C GLU A 37 -26.65 9.17 -6.43
N ASN A 38 -25.40 9.64 -6.44
CA ASN A 38 -25.04 11.02 -6.73
C ASN A 38 -25.16 11.39 -8.22
N GLN A 39 -25.42 10.42 -9.11
CA GLN A 39 -25.60 10.59 -10.57
C GLN A 39 -24.45 11.34 -11.28
N SER A 40 -23.29 11.41 -10.66
CA SER A 40 -22.12 12.11 -11.18
C SER A 40 -20.88 11.28 -10.86
N VAL A 41 -20.04 11.08 -11.86
CA VAL A 41 -18.76 10.39 -11.70
C VAL A 41 -17.66 11.43 -11.79
N GLY A 42 -17.02 11.72 -10.65
CA GLY A 42 -15.88 12.61 -10.59
C GLY A 42 -14.55 11.88 -10.84
N LEU A 43 -13.51 12.65 -11.16
CA LEU A 43 -12.13 12.17 -11.12
C LEU A 43 -11.77 11.64 -9.72
N ALA A 44 -12.30 12.26 -8.67
CA ALA A 44 -12.08 11.87 -7.28
C ALA A 44 -12.45 10.41 -7.03
N ASP A 45 -13.64 10.06 -7.49
CA ASP A 45 -14.25 8.76 -7.32
C ASP A 45 -13.46 7.69 -8.05
N LEU A 46 -13.05 7.96 -9.29
CA LEU A 46 -12.22 7.06 -10.08
C LEU A 46 -10.84 6.81 -9.42
N LEU A 47 -10.21 7.87 -8.91
CA LEU A 47 -8.91 7.76 -8.22
C LEU A 47 -9.03 6.99 -6.91
N LEU A 48 -10.13 7.16 -6.17
CA LEU A 48 -10.42 6.40 -4.96
C LEU A 48 -10.61 4.90 -5.26
N LEU A 49 -11.40 4.56 -6.29
CA LEU A 49 -11.57 3.17 -6.74
C LEU A 49 -10.24 2.55 -7.20
N PHE A 50 -9.35 3.34 -7.80
CA PHE A 50 -8.00 2.89 -8.15
C PHE A 50 -7.17 2.53 -6.92
N ILE A 51 -7.24 3.33 -5.83
CA ILE A 51 -6.56 3.01 -4.57
C ILE A 51 -7.07 1.69 -4.00
N TYR A 52 -8.38 1.47 -3.97
CA TYR A 52 -8.94 0.18 -3.53
C TYR A 52 -8.46 -0.99 -4.39
N THR A 53 -8.38 -0.79 -5.70
CA THR A 53 -7.88 -1.81 -6.64
C THR A 53 -6.40 -2.11 -6.41
N GLU A 54 -5.55 -1.10 -6.20
CA GLU A 54 -4.14 -1.29 -5.85
C GLU A 54 -4.00 -2.12 -4.58
N VAL A 55 -4.71 -1.75 -3.51
CA VAL A 55 -4.72 -2.44 -2.21
C VAL A 55 -5.13 -3.90 -2.36
N LEU A 56 -6.23 -4.17 -3.08
CA LEU A 56 -6.67 -5.53 -3.36
C LEU A 56 -5.60 -6.33 -4.13
N GLY A 57 -4.93 -5.71 -5.10
CA GLY A 57 -3.83 -6.33 -5.84
C GLY A 57 -2.68 -6.77 -4.94
N MET A 58 -2.28 -5.94 -3.97
CA MET A 58 -1.22 -6.31 -3.02
C MET A 58 -1.66 -7.39 -2.05
N ILE A 59 -2.90 -7.36 -1.56
CA ILE A 59 -3.43 -8.45 -0.73
C ILE A 59 -3.42 -9.77 -1.52
N GLY A 60 -3.78 -9.73 -2.80
CA GLY A 60 -3.69 -10.88 -3.71
C GLY A 60 -2.25 -11.40 -3.86
N ILE A 61 -1.28 -10.52 -4.10
CA ILE A 61 0.15 -10.88 -4.17
C ILE A 61 0.63 -11.48 -2.85
N PHE A 62 0.18 -10.92 -1.72
CA PHE A 62 0.52 -11.43 -0.41
C PHE A 62 -0.03 -12.84 -0.17
N PHE A 63 -1.27 -13.10 -0.59
CA PHE A 63 -1.91 -14.40 -0.43
C PHE A 63 -1.10 -15.52 -1.12
N VAL A 64 -0.46 -15.20 -2.26
CA VAL A 64 0.38 -16.13 -3.01
C VAL A 64 1.81 -16.20 -2.45
N SER A 65 2.41 -15.07 -2.11
CA SER A 65 3.85 -14.97 -1.81
C SER A 65 4.22 -15.03 -0.33
N LYS A 66 3.24 -14.99 0.60
CA LYS A 66 3.42 -14.95 2.06
C LYS A 66 4.42 -13.92 2.59
N ARG A 67 4.73 -12.89 1.83
CA ARG A 67 5.63 -11.80 2.21
C ARG A 67 5.03 -10.51 1.68
N ILE A 68 4.81 -9.52 2.56
CA ILE A 68 4.56 -8.13 2.14
C ILE A 68 5.95 -7.52 2.09
N PRO A 69 6.57 -7.33 0.92
CA PRO A 69 7.72 -6.44 0.85
C PRO A 69 7.27 -5.08 1.39
N ILE A 70 7.99 -4.56 2.40
CA ILE A 70 7.70 -3.29 3.08
C ILE A 70 7.61 -2.12 2.08
N THR A 71 8.19 -2.28 0.90
CA THR A 71 8.11 -1.35 -0.22
C THR A 71 6.70 -1.15 -0.77
N LEU A 72 5.85 -2.19 -0.76
CA LEU A 72 4.51 -2.13 -1.35
C LEU A 72 3.61 -1.08 -0.65
N PRO A 73 3.45 -1.08 0.69
CA PRO A 73 2.71 -0.04 1.40
C PRO A 73 3.20 1.39 1.14
N ILE A 74 4.52 1.59 1.00
CA ILE A 74 5.08 2.92 0.77
C ILE A 74 4.70 3.43 -0.62
N PHE A 75 4.67 2.55 -1.63
CA PHE A 75 4.19 2.93 -2.96
C PHE A 75 2.71 3.33 -2.94
N ILE A 76 1.85 2.67 -2.15
CA ILE A 76 0.44 3.08 -1.99
C ILE A 76 0.35 4.50 -1.44
N ALA A 77 1.15 4.82 -0.42
CA ALA A 77 1.13 6.15 0.17
C ALA A 77 1.55 7.21 -0.86
N ILE A 78 2.58 6.93 -1.66
CA ILE A 78 3.02 7.82 -2.74
C ILE A 78 1.93 7.98 -3.80
N THR A 79 1.33 6.88 -4.28
CA THR A 79 0.28 6.95 -5.31
C THR A 79 -0.97 7.66 -4.79
N ALA A 80 -1.36 7.43 -3.54
CA ALA A 80 -2.50 8.09 -2.91
C ALA A 80 -2.28 9.62 -2.79
N ILE A 81 -1.13 10.06 -2.26
CA ILE A 81 -0.82 11.50 -2.14
C ILE A 81 -0.73 12.14 -3.53
N THR A 82 -0.06 11.49 -4.49
CA THR A 82 0.06 12.03 -5.84
C THR A 82 -1.32 12.23 -6.50
N ARG A 83 -2.24 11.28 -6.32
CA ARG A 83 -3.61 11.38 -6.83
C ARG A 83 -4.41 12.49 -6.15
N LEU A 84 -4.22 12.67 -4.84
CA LEU A 84 -4.85 13.76 -4.10
C LEU A 84 -4.42 15.12 -4.66
N ILE A 85 -3.12 15.31 -4.89
CA ILE A 85 -2.56 16.52 -5.52
C ILE A 85 -3.18 16.79 -6.89
N ILE A 86 -3.27 15.77 -7.76
CA ILE A 86 -3.83 15.97 -9.12
C ILE A 86 -5.30 16.40 -9.07
N LEU A 87 -6.04 15.84 -8.11
CA LEU A 87 -7.47 16.08 -7.99
C LEU A 87 -7.79 17.44 -7.35
N GLN A 88 -7.06 17.81 -6.30
CA GLN A 88 -7.34 19.00 -5.49
C GLN A 88 -6.38 20.16 -5.80
N GLY A 89 -5.33 19.94 -6.60
CA GLY A 89 -4.23 20.87 -6.77
C GLY A 89 -4.59 22.26 -7.27
N LYS A 90 -5.76 22.45 -7.91
CA LYS A 90 -6.24 23.78 -8.33
C LYS A 90 -6.80 24.61 -7.17
N ASP A 91 -7.33 23.95 -6.15
CA ASP A 91 -7.97 24.58 -4.98
C ASP A 91 -7.04 24.54 -3.75
N MET A 92 -5.84 23.96 -3.89
CA MET A 92 -4.84 23.87 -2.84
C MET A 92 -3.97 25.13 -2.79
N ASP A 93 -3.74 25.63 -1.58
CA ASP A 93 -2.76 26.67 -1.34
C ASP A 93 -1.36 26.21 -1.79
N MET A 94 -0.60 27.14 -2.37
CA MET A 94 0.75 26.88 -2.90
C MET A 94 1.69 26.29 -1.83
N ILE A 95 1.50 26.67 -0.56
CA ILE A 95 2.26 26.16 0.58
C ILE A 95 1.92 24.68 0.85
N SER A 96 0.63 24.33 0.87
CA SER A 96 0.15 22.96 1.06
C SER A 96 0.63 22.04 -0.07
N LEU A 97 0.63 22.53 -1.31
CA LEU A 97 1.17 21.80 -2.45
C LEU A 97 2.65 21.43 -2.27
N VAL A 98 3.46 22.36 -1.75
CA VAL A 98 4.88 22.10 -1.44
C VAL A 98 5.01 21.08 -0.31
N TYR A 99 4.15 21.14 0.72
CA TYR A 99 4.16 20.14 1.80
C TYR A 99 3.85 18.73 1.29
N GLU A 100 2.80 18.56 0.48
CA GLU A 100 2.47 17.24 -0.07
C GLU A 100 3.54 16.71 -1.03
N ALA A 101 4.08 17.57 -1.90
CA ALA A 101 5.19 17.21 -2.77
C ALA A 101 6.44 16.81 -1.96
N SER A 102 6.73 17.52 -0.86
CA SER A 102 7.85 17.19 0.03
C SER A 102 7.61 15.86 0.77
N ALA A 103 6.37 15.55 1.15
CA ALA A 103 6.03 14.27 1.75
C ALA A 103 6.29 13.10 0.78
N ILE A 104 5.90 13.26 -0.49
CA ILE A 104 6.23 12.28 -1.54
C ILE A 104 7.74 12.09 -1.65
N LEU A 105 8.52 13.18 -1.65
CA LEU A 105 9.98 13.13 -1.72
C LEU A 105 10.59 12.39 -0.52
N ILE A 106 10.09 12.64 0.69
CA ILE A 106 10.54 11.95 1.91
C ILE A 106 10.22 10.45 1.84
N LEU A 107 9.01 10.08 1.41
CA LEU A 107 8.62 8.68 1.23
C LEU A 107 9.49 7.98 0.18
N ALA A 108 9.78 8.65 -0.94
CA ALA A 108 10.66 8.13 -1.98
C ALA A 108 12.10 7.91 -1.46
N LEU A 109 12.63 8.84 -0.64
CA LEU A 109 13.92 8.68 0.01
C LEU A 109 13.92 7.53 1.03
N ALA A 110 12.84 7.34 1.78
CA ALA A 110 12.70 6.21 2.69
C ALA A 110 12.74 4.87 1.93
N VAL A 111 12.06 4.77 0.77
CA VAL A 111 12.15 3.59 -0.10
C VAL A 111 13.58 3.36 -0.57
N LEU A 112 14.28 4.42 -0.99
CA LEU A 112 15.67 4.32 -1.42
C LEU A 112 16.57 3.80 -0.30
N ALA A 113 16.42 4.33 0.91
CA ALA A 113 17.18 3.92 2.09
C ALA A 113 16.95 2.44 2.44
N VAL A 114 15.69 1.99 2.46
CA VAL A 114 15.35 0.58 2.74
C VAL A 114 15.90 -0.36 1.66
N ARG A 115 15.91 0.07 0.40
CA ARG A 115 16.44 -0.72 -0.72
C ARG A 115 17.97 -0.78 -0.73
N TYR A 116 18.64 0.20 -0.14
CA TYR A 116 20.10 0.27 -0.10
C TYR A 116 20.67 -0.74 0.92
N ARG A 117 20.73 -2.02 0.53
CA ARG A 117 21.43 -3.07 1.27
C ARG A 117 22.92 -3.06 0.89
N PRO A 118 23.85 -2.69 1.78
CA PRO A 118 25.27 -2.87 1.51
C PRO A 118 25.58 -4.36 1.40
N LYS A 119 26.32 -4.73 0.34
CA LYS A 119 26.70 -6.11 0.02
C LYS A 119 27.85 -6.54 0.93
N ASN A 120 27.59 -6.76 2.22
CA ASN A 120 28.59 -7.32 3.13
C ASN A 120 28.87 -8.77 2.72
N HIS A 121 29.97 -8.95 1.98
CA HIS A 121 30.56 -10.26 1.76
C HIS A 121 31.22 -10.67 3.08
N TYR A 122 30.59 -11.58 3.81
CA TYR A 122 31.30 -12.32 4.84
C TYR A 122 32.16 -13.36 4.14
N SER A 123 33.46 -13.08 4.01
CA SER A 123 34.43 -14.14 3.72
C SER A 123 34.48 -15.04 4.95
N TYR A 124 34.05 -16.29 4.78
CA TYR A 124 34.50 -17.36 5.64
C TYR A 124 36.00 -17.51 5.40
N GLN A 125 36.80 -17.09 6.38
CA GLN A 125 38.19 -17.49 6.45
C GLN A 125 38.15 -18.95 6.89
N THR A 126 38.43 -19.87 5.96
CA THR A 126 38.76 -21.25 6.29
C THR A 126 40.12 -21.20 6.97
N ASP A 127 40.12 -21.38 8.29
CA ASP A 127 41.34 -21.63 9.05
C ASP A 127 41.92 -22.98 8.59
N ASP A 128 43.20 -22.95 8.24
CA ASP A 128 44.03 -24.09 7.80
C ASP A 128 44.14 -25.21 8.86
#